data_AF-A0A662QNR6-F1
#
_entry.id   AF-A0A662QNR6-F1
#
_cell.length_a   1.000
_cell.length_b   1.000
_cell.length_c   1.000
_cell.angle_alpha   90.00
_cell.angle_beta   90.00
_cell.angle_gamma   90.00
#
_symmetry.space_group_name_H-M   'P 1'
#
loop_
_entity.id
_entity.type
_entity.pdbx_description
1 polymer ?
#
loop_
_entity_poly.entity_id
_entity_poly.type
_entity_poly.pdbx_seq_one_letter_code
_entity_poly.pdbx_strand_id
1 'polypeptide(L)'
;MYHYFFFPNRAISQEKIEFCFKDIADLIWKNGVDTHDAILVATARKIGCSFFVTFDMPLNNNLKSFSMIESIPPNIAISKLNKLKSKK
;
A
#
# COMPACT_ATOMS: atom_id res chain seq x y z
N MET A 1 -2.24 -13.93 -17.79
CA MET A 1 -1.38 -13.81 -16.59
C MET A 1 -2.20 -14.36 -15.43
N TYR A 2 -1.72 -15.38 -14.72
CA TYR A 2 -2.47 -15.99 -13.61
C TYR A 2 -2.07 -15.30 -12.30
N HIS A 3 -3.04 -14.82 -11.53
CA HIS A 3 -2.83 -14.19 -10.23
C HIS A 3 -3.15 -15.18 -9.10
N TYR A 4 -2.20 -15.39 -8.20
CA TYR A 4 -2.32 -16.30 -7.06
C TYR A 4 -2.67 -15.51 -5.80
N PHE A 5 -3.74 -15.89 -5.11
CA PHE A 5 -4.10 -15.35 -3.80
C PHE A 5 -3.61 -16.31 -2.71
N PHE A 6 -2.73 -15.84 -1.82
CA PHE A 6 -2.32 -16.59 -0.64
C PHE A 6 -3.14 -16.15 0.58
N PHE A 7 -3.82 -17.12 1.20
CA PHE A 7 -4.55 -16.91 2.44
C PHE A 7 -3.63 -17.19 3.64
N PRO A 8 -3.58 -16.29 4.65
CA PRO A 8 -2.93 -16.59 5.92
C PRO A 8 -3.56 -17.81 6.60
N ASN A 9 -2.71 -18.67 7.18
CA ASN A 9 -3.08 -19.91 7.88
C ASN A 9 -3.73 -19.68 9.27
N ARG A 10 -4.38 -18.52 9.48
CA ARG A 10 -5.10 -18.15 10.70
C ARG A 10 -6.46 -17.58 10.32
N ALA A 11 -7.47 -17.83 11.16
CA ALA A 11 -8.82 -17.30 11.01
C ALA A 11 -8.79 -15.76 10.91
N ILE A 12 -8.89 -15.24 9.70
CA ILE A 12 -9.17 -13.84 9.43
C ILE A 12 -10.70 -13.70 9.45
N SER A 13 -11.22 -12.72 10.17
CA SER A 13 -12.66 -12.46 10.18
C SER A 13 -13.15 -12.13 8.77
N GLN A 14 -14.36 -12.58 8.42
CA GLN A 14 -14.98 -12.34 7.11
C GLN A 14 -14.95 -10.86 6.72
N GLU A 15 -15.21 -9.94 7.65
CA GLU A 15 -15.11 -8.49 7.44
C GLU A 15 -13.71 -8.02 6.98
N LYS A 16 -12.64 -8.63 7.50
CA LYS A 16 -11.26 -8.28 7.13
C LYS A 16 -10.91 -8.82 5.74
N ILE A 17 -11.47 -9.97 5.36
CA ILE A 17 -11.36 -10.52 4.01
C ILE A 17 -12.11 -9.60 3.05
N GLU A 18 -13.39 -9.36 3.29
CA GLU A 18 -14.25 -8.54 2.41
C GLU A 18 -13.71 -7.12 2.21
N PHE A 19 -13.18 -6.48 3.25
CA PHE A 19 -12.58 -5.14 3.13
C PHE A 19 -11.35 -5.13 2.22
N CYS A 20 -10.40 -6.05 2.44
CA CYS A 20 -9.19 -6.11 1.63
C CYS A 20 -9.53 -6.48 0.17
N PHE A 21 -10.41 -7.46 -0.04
CA PHE A 21 -10.80 -7.88 -1.39
C PHE A 21 -11.60 -6.80 -2.13
N LYS A 22 -12.49 -6.08 -1.46
CA LYS A 22 -13.27 -5.00 -2.09
C LYS A 22 -12.38 -3.83 -2.52
N ASP A 23 -11.47 -3.38 -1.66
CA ASP A 23 -10.57 -2.27 -2.00
C ASP A 23 -9.60 -2.66 -3.13
N ILE A 24 -9.04 -3.87 -3.08
CA ILE A 24 -8.19 -4.41 -4.17
C ILE A 24 -8.99 -4.50 -5.48
N ALA A 25 -10.21 -5.05 -5.44
CA ALA A 25 -11.05 -5.19 -6.61
C ALA A 25 -11.42 -3.82 -7.22
N ASP A 26 -11.74 -2.83 -6.39
CA ASP A 26 -12.04 -1.48 -6.86
C ASP A 26 -10.82 -0.81 -7.51
N LEU A 27 -9.61 -1.01 -6.97
CA LEU A 27 -8.38 -0.50 -7.56
C LEU A 27 -8.09 -1.16 -8.93
N ILE A 28 -8.28 -2.47 -9.05
CA ILE A 28 -8.02 -3.19 -10.31
C ILE A 28 -9.10 -2.86 -11.34
N TRP A 29 -10.37 -3.07 -11.01
CA TRP A 29 -11.46 -3.06 -12.00
C TRP A 29 -11.94 -1.66 -12.37
N LYS A 30 -11.92 -0.70 -11.43
CA LYS A 30 -12.38 0.67 -11.71
C LYS A 30 -11.25 1.61 -12.10
N ASN A 31 -10.04 1.35 -11.60
CA ASN A 31 -8.91 2.27 -11.76
C ASN A 31 -7.78 1.69 -12.61
N GLY A 32 -7.89 0.43 -13.07
CA GLY A 32 -6.88 -0.20 -13.93
C GLY A 32 -5.52 -0.39 -13.26
N VAL A 33 -5.49 -0.41 -11.92
CA VAL A 33 -4.25 -0.58 -11.16
C VAL A 33 -3.78 -2.02 -11.27
N ASP A 34 -2.47 -2.21 -11.46
CA ASP A 34 -1.89 -3.55 -11.44
C ASP A 34 -2.17 -4.25 -10.10
N THR A 35 -2.34 -5.57 -10.13
CA THR A 35 -2.69 -6.36 -8.94
C THR A 35 -1.68 -6.18 -7.81
N HIS A 36 -0.39 -6.09 -8.12
CA HIS A 36 0.67 -5.88 -7.12
C HIS A 36 0.47 -4.55 -6.38
N ASP A 37 0.27 -3.49 -7.15
CA ASP A 37 0.11 -2.12 -6.64
C ASP A 37 -1.20 -1.95 -5.87
N ALA A 38 -2.29 -2.59 -6.33
CA ALA A 38 -3.56 -2.59 -5.65
C ALA A 38 -3.47 -3.23 -4.25
N ILE A 39 -2.78 -4.37 -4.13
CA ILE A 39 -2.53 -5.05 -2.84
C ILE A 39 -1.70 -4.15 -1.91
N LEU A 40 -0.65 -3.52 -2.44
CA LEU A 40 0.21 -2.63 -1.67
C LEU A 40 -0.58 -1.44 -1.10
N VAL A 41 -1.41 -0.78 -1.91
CA VAL A 41 -2.26 0.35 -1.50
C VAL A 41 -3.30 -0.06 -0.46
N ALA A 42 -4.05 -1.12 -0.73
CA ALA A 42 -5.10 -1.59 0.19
C ALA A 42 -4.50 -1.97 1.56
N THR A 43 -3.35 -2.63 1.54
CA THR A 43 -2.63 -3.00 2.78
C THR A 43 -2.18 -1.76 3.54
N ALA A 44 -1.56 -0.79 2.87
CA ALA A 44 -1.05 0.42 3.50
C ALA A 44 -2.16 1.27 4.13
N ARG A 45 -3.30 1.41 3.46
CA ARG A 45 -4.49 2.07 4.03
C ARG A 45 -4.99 1.33 5.27
N LYS A 46 -5.02 -0.01 5.22
CA LYS A 46 -5.51 -0.82 6.34
C LYS A 46 -4.65 -0.69 7.58
N ILE A 47 -3.33 -0.59 7.43
CA ILE A 47 -2.41 -0.43 8.56
C ILE A 47 -2.18 1.04 8.95
N GLY A 48 -2.81 1.99 8.25
CA GLY A 48 -2.69 3.42 8.55
C GLY A 48 -1.31 4.00 8.23
N CYS A 49 -0.66 3.51 7.17
CA CYS A 49 0.61 4.06 6.71
C CYS A 49 0.44 5.52 6.25
N SER A 50 1.38 6.37 6.68
CA SER A 50 1.44 7.77 6.28
C SER A 50 2.26 8.01 5.00
N PHE A 51 3.17 7.09 4.66
CA PHE A 51 3.94 7.14 3.42
C PHE A 51 4.46 5.75 2.99
N PHE A 52 4.71 5.59 1.70
CA PHE A 52 5.50 4.50 1.12
C PHE A 52 6.96 4.92 0.99
N VAL A 53 7.88 3.98 1.18
CA VAL A 53 9.30 4.18 0.85
C VAL A 53 9.60 3.38 -0.42
N THR A 54 9.97 4.07 -1.49
CA THR A 54 10.25 3.43 -2.79
C THR A 54 11.41 4.09 -3.51
N PHE A 55 12.21 3.29 -4.23
CA PHE A 55 13.21 3.79 -5.17
C PHE A 55 12.59 4.11 -6.55
N ASP A 56 11.38 3.61 -6.80
CA ASP A 56 10.68 3.72 -8.07
C ASP A 56 9.69 4.90 -8.02
N MET A 57 10.10 6.03 -8.60
CA MET A 57 9.30 7.25 -8.70
C MET A 57 8.17 7.18 -9.76
N PRO A 58 8.28 6.41 -10.87
CA PRO A 58 7.11 6.10 -11.70
C PRO A 58 5.95 5.44 -10.93
N LEU A 59 6.26 4.53 -10.00
CA LEU A 59 5.28 4.00 -9.04
C LEU A 59 4.60 5.12 -8.23
N ASN A 60 5.32 6.23 -7.95
CA ASN A 60 4.81 7.39 -7.20
C ASN A 60 3.62 8.07 -7.87
N ASN A 61 3.67 8.31 -9.19
CA ASN A 61 2.59 9.03 -9.88
C ASN A 61 1.31 8.20 -9.95
N ASN A 62 1.44 6.90 -10.25
CA ASN A 62 0.30 5.99 -10.30
C ASN A 62 -0.27 5.73 -8.90
N LEU A 63 0.58 5.46 -7.90
CA LEU A 63 0.08 5.19 -6.54
C LEU A 63 -0.49 6.42 -5.86
N LYS A 64 0.03 7.62 -6.12
CA LYS A 64 -0.44 8.85 -5.48
C LYS A 64 -1.86 9.21 -5.90
N SER A 65 -2.25 8.96 -7.16
CA SER A 65 -3.62 9.22 -7.63
C SER A 65 -4.65 8.31 -6.95
N PHE A 66 -4.25 7.11 -6.54
CA PHE A 66 -5.18 6.16 -5.93
C PHE A 66 -5.11 6.18 -4.41
N SER A 67 -3.92 6.12 -3.82
CA SER A 67 -3.76 5.85 -2.40
C SER A 67 -3.98 7.05 -1.48
N MET A 68 -3.79 8.28 -1.97
CA MET A 68 -3.59 9.49 -1.15
C MET A 68 -2.41 9.37 -0.16
N ILE A 69 -1.60 8.31 -0.27
CA ILE A 69 -0.42 8.06 0.55
C ILE A 69 0.78 8.61 -0.21
N GLU A 70 1.60 9.41 0.47
CA GLU A 70 2.82 9.97 -0.11
C GLU A 70 3.84 8.85 -0.36
N SER A 71 4.45 8.78 -1.54
CA SER A 71 5.64 7.94 -1.74
C SER A 71 6.89 8.79 -1.66
N ILE A 72 7.85 8.36 -0.84
CA ILE A 72 9.12 9.06 -0.61
C ILE A 72 10.32 8.17 -0.92
N PRO A 73 11.45 8.75 -1.37
CA PRO A 73 12.68 8.00 -1.56
C PRO A 73 13.35 7.65 -0.21
N PRO A 74 14.20 6.61 -0.17
CA PRO A 74 14.79 6.10 1.07
C PRO A 74 15.65 7.09 1.84
N ASN A 75 16.39 7.96 1.16
CA ASN A 75 17.17 9.03 1.79
C ASN A 75 16.29 10.01 2.59
N ILE A 76 15.10 10.34 2.07
CA ILE A 76 14.12 11.18 2.78
C ILE A 76 13.52 10.42 3.96
N ALA A 77 13.21 9.14 3.78
CA ALA A 77 12.70 8.29 4.86
C ALA A 77 13.67 8.21 6.04
N ILE A 78 14.97 7.99 5.77
CA ILE A 78 16.03 7.96 6.80
C ILE A 78 16.12 9.31 7.53
N SER A 79 16.07 10.43 6.81
CA SER A 79 16.06 11.76 7.41
C SER A 79 14.85 11.98 8.33
N LYS A 80 13.64 11.59 7.90
CA LYS A 80 12.42 11.66 8.71
C LYS A 80 12.56 10.79 9.99
N LEU A 81 13.08 9.57 9.88
CA LEU A 81 13.32 8.68 11.03
C LEU A 81 14.31 9.27 12.03
N ASN A 82 15.40 9.87 11.56
CA ASN A 82 16.41 10.48 12.44
C ASN A 82 15.84 11.69 13.21
N LYS A 83 15.02 12.52 12.55
CA LYS A 83 14.31 13.64 13.21
C LYS A 83 13.32 13.18 14.27
N LEU A 84 12.67 12.04 14.07
CA LEU A 84 11.77 11.46 15.07
C LEU A 84 12.54 10.93 16.29
N LYS A 85 13.70 10.32 16.05
CA LYS A 85 14.57 9.82 17.13
C LYS A 85 15.18 10.94 17.97
N SER A 86 15.52 12.09 17.36
CA SER A 86 16.07 13.25 18.08
C SER A 86 15.05 14.05 18.87
N LYS A 87 13.76 13.73 18.76
CA LYS A 87 12.64 14.39 19.48
C LYS A 87 12.12 13.57 20.67
N LYS A 88 12.68 12.38 20.90
CA LYS A 88 12.45 11.56 22.10
C LYS A 88 13.63 11.70 23.04
#